data_AF-A0A0G4E486-F1
#
_entry.id   AF-A0A0G4E486-F1
#
_cell.length_a   1.000
_cell.length_b   1.000
_cell.length_c   1.000
_cell.angle_alpha   90.00
_cell.angle_beta   90.00
_cell.angle_gamma   90.00
#
_symmetry.space_group_name_H-M   'P 1'
#
loop_
_entity.id
_entity.type
_entity.pdbx_description
1 polymer ?
#
loop_
_entity_poly.entity_id
_entity_poly.type
_entity_poly.pdbx_seq_one_letter_code
_entity_poly.pdbx_strand_id
1 'polypeptide(L)'
;MCDEDSTFTERARSWLKESEPGQDEIQDAYSKMLAKLAKTPDIASADTDECLDLLVKAYGGVGGSIDGLLAMVETAKASQPAEASADAIPLDFGNLYEVSDAPVVELSKEEKRVAFLKLKAQISGMSGAVAVESGSVF
;
A
#
# COMPACT_ATOMS: atom_id res chain seq x y z
N MET A 1 21.99 -17.72 9.53
CA MET A 1 21.86 -17.96 8.08
C MET A 1 20.48 -17.46 7.69
N CYS A 2 20.39 -16.39 6.92
CA CYS A 2 19.14 -15.97 6.29
C CYS A 2 19.06 -16.71 4.96
N ASP A 3 18.06 -17.56 4.77
CA ASP A 3 17.81 -18.22 3.48
C ASP A 3 17.34 -17.17 2.47
N GLU A 4 18.30 -16.53 1.80
CA GLU A 4 18.10 -15.43 0.83
C GLU A 4 17.73 -15.92 -0.58
N ASP A 5 17.45 -17.21 -0.79
CA ASP A 5 17.11 -17.76 -2.12
C ASP A 5 15.87 -18.69 -2.13
N SER A 6 15.00 -18.64 -1.12
CA SER A 6 13.74 -19.41 -1.20
C SER A 6 12.78 -18.76 -2.19
N THR A 7 12.64 -19.42 -3.34
CA THR A 7 11.69 -19.10 -4.41
C THR A 7 10.25 -18.98 -3.87
N PHE A 8 9.38 -18.22 -4.55
CA PHE A 8 7.99 -18.04 -4.12
C PHE A 8 7.27 -19.39 -4.00
N THR A 9 7.54 -20.31 -4.91
CA THR A 9 6.99 -21.67 -4.90
C THR A 9 7.44 -22.46 -3.67
N GLU A 10 8.74 -22.43 -3.32
CA GLU A 10 9.22 -23.13 -2.12
C GLU A 10 8.62 -22.54 -0.83
N ARG A 11 8.48 -21.21 -0.76
CA ARG A 11 7.84 -20.56 0.38
C ARG A 11 6.37 -20.95 0.50
N ALA A 12 5.63 -20.96 -0.60
CA ALA A 12 4.24 -21.39 -0.62
C ALA A 12 4.10 -22.86 -0.21
N ARG A 13 5.00 -23.72 -0.69
CA ARG A 13 5.02 -25.14 -0.36
C ARG A 13 5.30 -25.39 1.12
N SER A 14 6.26 -24.69 1.71
CA SER A 14 6.54 -24.78 3.15
C SER A 14 5.37 -24.27 3.98
N TRP A 15 4.79 -23.13 3.60
CA TRP A 15 3.61 -22.58 4.28
C TRP A 15 2.41 -23.52 4.24
N LEU A 16 2.09 -24.10 3.08
CA LEU A 16 1.01 -25.07 2.93
C LEU A 16 1.21 -26.32 3.77
N LYS A 17 2.46 -26.73 3.99
CA LYS A 17 2.80 -27.92 4.76
C LYS A 17 2.86 -27.67 6.27
N GLU A 18 3.31 -26.50 6.70
CA GLU A 18 3.46 -26.15 8.12
C GLU A 18 2.19 -25.58 8.74
N SER A 19 1.46 -24.74 8.01
CA SER A 19 0.28 -24.05 8.53
C SER A 19 -1.03 -24.78 8.21
N GLU A 20 -1.04 -25.74 7.28
CA GLU A 20 -2.27 -26.36 6.74
C GLU A 20 -3.41 -25.34 6.56
N PRO A 21 -3.18 -24.28 5.76
CA PRO A 21 -4.10 -23.16 5.68
C PRO A 21 -5.45 -23.58 5.10
N GLY A 22 -6.51 -22.92 5.58
CA GLY A 22 -7.87 -23.17 5.12
C GLY A 22 -8.13 -22.66 3.70
N GLN A 23 -9.30 -23.00 3.16
CA GLN A 23 -9.74 -22.57 1.83
C GLN A 23 -9.64 -21.05 1.63
N ASP A 24 -10.14 -20.26 2.60
CA ASP A 24 -10.09 -18.80 2.57
C ASP A 24 -8.66 -18.23 2.56
N GLU A 25 -7.74 -18.84 3.30
CA GLU A 25 -6.36 -18.39 3.38
C GLU A 25 -5.60 -18.65 2.07
N ILE A 26 -5.84 -19.80 1.44
CA ILE A 26 -5.26 -20.12 0.13
C ILE A 26 -5.80 -19.18 -0.94
N GLN A 27 -7.11 -18.87 -0.90
CA GLN A 27 -7.75 -17.92 -1.80
C GLN A 27 -7.21 -16.49 -1.64
N ASP A 28 -7.01 -16.03 -0.39
CA ASP A 28 -6.43 -14.74 -0.09
C ASP A 28 -4.97 -14.65 -0.57
N ALA A 29 -4.17 -15.69 -0.34
CA ALA A 29 -2.79 -15.78 -0.82
C ALA A 29 -2.72 -15.72 -2.35
N TYR A 30 -3.57 -16.48 -3.05
CA TYR A 30 -3.68 -16.46 -4.51
C TYR A 30 -4.06 -15.07 -5.04
N SER A 31 -5.06 -14.43 -4.43
CA SER A 31 -5.52 -13.10 -4.81
C SER A 31 -4.45 -12.02 -4.59
N LYS A 32 -3.73 -12.07 -3.46
CA LYS A 32 -2.63 -11.14 -3.15
C LYS A 32 -1.48 -11.30 -4.12
N MET A 33 -1.18 -12.53 -4.55
CA MET A 33 -0.11 -12.79 -5.51
C MET A 33 -0.46 -12.24 -6.90
N LEU A 34 -1.70 -12.43 -7.36
CA LEU A 34 -2.20 -11.82 -8.60
C LEU A 34 -2.20 -10.29 -8.54
N ALA A 35 -2.63 -9.69 -7.43
CA ALA A 35 -2.59 -8.24 -7.25
C ALA A 35 -1.16 -7.69 -7.27
N LYS A 36 -0.18 -8.43 -6.72
CA LYS A 36 1.24 -8.07 -6.79
C LYS A 36 1.78 -8.15 -8.21
N LEU A 37 1.46 -9.20 -8.96
CA LEU A 37 1.85 -9.33 -10.37
C LEU A 37 1.26 -8.23 -11.25
N ALA A 38 0.01 -7.82 -10.97
CA ALA A 38 -0.62 -6.70 -11.69
C ALA A 38 0.07 -5.35 -11.40
N LYS A 39 0.51 -5.12 -10.16
CA LYS A 39 1.20 -3.89 -9.75
C LYS A 39 2.68 -3.85 -10.14
N THR A 40 3.32 -5.02 -10.23
CA THR A 40 4.75 -5.14 -10.51
C THR A 40 4.94 -6.31 -11.48
N PRO A 41 4.87 -6.07 -12.80
CA PRO A 41 5.04 -7.14 -13.78
C PRO A 41 6.48 -7.68 -13.81
N ASP A 42 7.45 -6.96 -13.24
CA ASP A 42 8.87 -7.36 -13.20
C ASP A 42 9.12 -8.61 -12.33
N ILE A 43 8.24 -8.87 -11.36
CA ILE A 43 8.29 -10.10 -10.55
C ILE A 43 7.59 -11.29 -11.23
N ALA A 44 6.96 -11.09 -12.40
CA ALA A 44 6.37 -12.17 -13.18
C ALA A 44 7.48 -13.04 -13.78
N SER A 45 7.55 -14.27 -13.30
CA SER A 45 8.58 -15.25 -13.59
C SER A 45 7.96 -16.65 -13.63
N ALA A 46 8.70 -17.63 -14.14
CA ALA A 46 8.23 -19.01 -14.12
C ALA A 46 7.89 -19.50 -12.70
N ASP A 47 8.64 -19.03 -11.68
CA ASP A 47 8.40 -19.36 -10.28
C ASP A 47 7.10 -18.75 -9.73
N THR A 48 6.72 -17.55 -10.14
CA THR A 48 5.43 -16.98 -9.71
C THR A 48 4.24 -17.71 -10.32
N ASP A 49 4.38 -18.21 -11.55
CA ASP A 49 3.36 -19.04 -12.21
C ASP A 49 3.24 -20.42 -11.53
N GLU A 50 4.37 -21.07 -11.25
CA GLU A 50 4.39 -22.34 -10.49
C GLU A 50 3.80 -22.19 -9.07
N CYS A 51 4.07 -21.07 -8.41
CA CYS A 51 3.49 -20.77 -7.11
C CYS A 51 1.97 -20.61 -7.17
N LEU A 52 1.44 -19.94 -8.20
CA LEU A 52 -0.01 -19.80 -8.40
C LEU A 52 -0.67 -21.15 -8.69
N ASP A 53 -0.07 -21.99 -9.55
CA ASP A 53 -0.56 -23.34 -9.82
C ASP A 53 -0.57 -24.21 -8.56
N LEU A 54 0.48 -24.09 -7.72
CA LEU A 54 0.59 -24.80 -6.46
C LEU A 54 -0.51 -24.37 -5.46
N LEU A 55 -0.81 -23.08 -5.37
CA LEU A 55 -1.91 -22.56 -4.55
C LEU A 55 -3.28 -23.05 -5.06
N VAL A 56 -3.50 -23.10 -6.37
CA VAL A 56 -4.74 -23.63 -6.97
C VAL A 56 -4.91 -25.12 -6.68
N LYS A 57 -3.84 -25.90 -6.80
CA LYS A 57 -3.86 -27.33 -6.45
C LYS A 57 -4.15 -27.56 -4.98
N ALA A 58 -3.56 -26.75 -4.10
CA ALA A 58 -3.84 -26.80 -2.67
C ALA A 58 -5.31 -26.46 -2.36
N TYR A 59 -5.86 -25.43 -3.01
CA TYR A 59 -7.26 -25.05 -2.88
C TYR A 59 -8.22 -26.18 -3.28
N GLY A 60 -7.93 -26.86 -4.39
CA GLY A 60 -8.68 -28.05 -4.81
C GLY A 60 -8.52 -29.23 -3.84
N GLY A 61 -7.32 -29.39 -3.28
CA GLY A 61 -7.01 -30.44 -2.30
C GLY A 61 -7.78 -30.30 -0.98
N VAL A 62 -8.09 -29.08 -0.56
CA VAL A 62 -8.91 -28.80 0.64
C VAL A 62 -10.43 -28.83 0.38
N GLY A 63 -10.85 -29.21 -0.83
CA GLY A 63 -12.26 -29.30 -1.22
C GLY A 63 -12.85 -28.00 -1.81
N GLY A 64 -12.01 -27.01 -2.09
CA GLY A 64 -12.40 -25.79 -2.78
C GLY A 64 -12.66 -26.02 -4.27
N SER A 65 -13.64 -25.32 -4.84
CA SER A 65 -13.93 -25.39 -6.27
C SER A 65 -12.99 -24.47 -7.04
N ILE A 66 -12.03 -25.04 -7.77
CA ILE A 66 -11.03 -24.29 -8.57
C ILE A 66 -11.72 -23.35 -9.57
N ASP A 67 -12.79 -23.80 -10.20
CA ASP A 67 -13.60 -23.01 -11.14
C ASP A 67 -14.23 -21.78 -10.44
N GLY A 68 -14.74 -21.98 -9.22
CA GLY A 68 -15.26 -20.91 -8.38
C GLY A 68 -14.18 -19.91 -7.95
N LEU A 69 -12.98 -20.37 -7.64
CA LEU A 69 -11.84 -19.52 -7.28
C LEU A 69 -11.45 -18.59 -8.45
N LEU A 70 -11.34 -19.15 -9.65
CA LEU A 70 -11.01 -18.39 -10.86
C LEU A 70 -12.13 -17.39 -11.21
N ALA A 71 -13.39 -17.82 -11.14
CA ALA A 71 -14.54 -16.94 -11.39
C ALA A 71 -14.65 -15.79 -10.36
N MET A 72 -14.35 -16.05 -9.08
CA MET A 72 -14.29 -15.01 -8.05
C MET A 72 -13.19 -13.99 -8.32
N VAL A 73 -12.02 -14.45 -8.78
CA VAL A 73 -10.91 -13.57 -9.15
C VAL A 73 -11.25 -12.74 -10.38
N GLU A 74 -11.88 -13.31 -11.40
CA GLU A 74 -12.37 -12.56 -12.56
C GLU A 74 -13.42 -11.51 -12.15
N THR A 75 -14.34 -11.89 -11.26
CA THR A 75 -15.37 -10.98 -10.75
C THR A 75 -14.77 -9.88 -9.87
N ALA A 76 -13.75 -10.20 -9.07
CA ALA A 76 -13.01 -9.25 -8.25
C ALA A 76 -12.20 -8.28 -9.11
N LYS A 77 -11.56 -8.76 -10.17
CA LYS A 77 -10.88 -7.93 -11.18
C LYS A 77 -11.88 -7.02 -11.93
N ALA A 78 -13.09 -7.50 -12.20
CA ALA A 78 -14.15 -6.71 -12.82
C ALA A 78 -14.81 -5.70 -11.86
N SER A 79 -14.80 -5.97 -10.54
CA SER A 79 -15.38 -5.10 -9.50
C SER A 79 -14.36 -4.18 -8.83
N GLN A 80 -13.06 -4.34 -9.13
CA GLN A 80 -12.11 -3.30 -8.79
C GLN A 80 -12.52 -2.04 -9.58
N PRO A 81 -12.82 -0.91 -8.92
CA PRO A 81 -12.83 0.35 -9.63
C PRO A 81 -11.47 0.42 -10.32
N ALA A 82 -11.46 0.56 -11.64
CA ALA A 82 -10.25 0.77 -12.39
C ALA A 82 -9.43 1.82 -11.63
N GLU A 83 -8.35 1.39 -10.98
CA GLU A 83 -7.36 2.32 -10.46
C GLU A 83 -7.02 3.15 -11.67
N ALA A 84 -7.40 4.44 -11.59
CA ALA A 84 -7.26 5.38 -12.68
C ALA A 84 -5.89 5.16 -13.29
N SER A 85 -5.88 4.66 -14.53
CA SER A 85 -4.73 4.79 -15.39
C SER A 85 -4.28 6.23 -15.24
N ALA A 86 -3.05 6.40 -14.78
CA ALA A 86 -2.40 7.67 -14.55
C ALA A 86 -2.22 8.40 -15.90
N ASP A 87 -3.33 8.81 -16.51
CA ASP A 87 -3.37 9.91 -17.44
C ASP A 87 -3.41 11.16 -16.56
N ALA A 88 -2.26 11.82 -16.55
CA ALA A 88 -1.86 12.96 -15.72
C ALA A 88 -3.03 13.86 -15.29
N ILE A 89 -3.62 13.60 -14.12
CA ILE A 89 -4.07 14.70 -13.28
C ILE A 89 -2.76 15.30 -12.75
N PRO A 90 -2.36 16.52 -13.16
CA PRO A 90 -1.19 17.16 -12.57
C PRO A 90 -1.49 17.29 -11.08
N LEU A 91 -0.77 16.51 -10.28
CA LEU A 91 -0.77 16.66 -8.84
C LEU A 91 -0.37 18.11 -8.55
N ASP A 92 -1.27 18.87 -7.93
CA ASP A 92 -1.01 20.24 -7.53
C ASP A 92 -0.04 20.22 -6.35
N PHE A 93 1.26 20.22 -6.64
CA PHE A 93 2.31 20.29 -5.63
C PHE A 93 2.53 21.72 -5.09
N GLY A 94 1.70 22.69 -5.50
CA GLY A 94 1.90 24.11 -5.22
C GLY A 94 1.93 24.50 -3.74
N ASN A 95 1.44 23.63 -2.86
CA ASN A 95 1.40 23.86 -1.41
C ASN A 95 2.18 22.82 -0.58
N LEU A 96 3.01 21.98 -1.22
CA LEU A 96 3.82 21.02 -0.47
C LEU A 96 5.11 21.69 0.00
N TYR A 97 5.30 21.71 1.32
CA TYR A 97 6.57 22.09 1.91
C TYR A 97 7.57 20.95 1.70
N GLU A 98 8.72 21.27 1.12
CA GLU A 98 9.83 20.35 1.00
C GLU A 98 10.27 19.90 2.41
N VAL A 99 10.01 18.64 2.74
CA VAL A 99 10.55 18.03 3.96
C VAL A 99 11.99 17.67 3.64
N SER A 100 12.93 18.46 4.13
CA SER A 100 14.35 18.11 4.04
C SER A 100 14.59 16.75 4.71
N ASP A 101 15.40 15.90 4.08
CA ASP A 101 15.82 14.57 4.57
C ASP A 101 16.77 14.68 5.78
N ALA A 102 16.38 15.48 6.77
CA ALA A 102 17.09 15.62 8.03
C ALA A 102 16.58 14.54 9.00
N PRO A 103 17.44 14.00 9.89
CA PRO A 103 17.02 13.04 10.89
C PRO A 103 15.89 13.64 11.73
N VAL A 104 14.81 12.89 11.92
CA VAL A 104 13.65 13.28 12.73
C VAL A 104 14.15 13.69 14.12
N VAL A 105 14.16 15.00 14.38
CA VAL A 105 14.53 15.53 15.69
C VAL A 105 13.34 15.32 16.62
N GLU A 106 13.33 14.21 17.33
CA GLU A 106 12.34 13.96 18.38
C GLU A 106 12.56 14.93 19.55
N LEU A 107 11.81 16.02 19.56
CA LEU A 107 11.76 16.95 20.69
C LEU A 107 11.24 16.23 21.95
N SER A 108 11.89 16.47 23.09
CA SER A 108 11.47 15.94 24.39
C SER A 108 10.07 16.45 24.76
N LYS A 109 9.36 15.76 25.67
CA LYS A 109 7.99 16.15 26.09
C LYS A 109 7.88 17.60 26.55
N GLU A 110 8.93 18.13 27.18
CA GLU A 110 8.98 19.51 27.65
C GLU A 110 9.19 20.51 26.49
N GLU A 111 10.07 20.18 25.55
CA GLU A 111 10.32 20.99 24.34
C GLU A 111 9.09 21.04 23.43
N LYS A 112 8.35 19.93 23.31
CA LYS A 112 7.07 19.87 22.59
C LYS A 112 6.03 20.82 23.18
N ARG A 113 5.95 20.94 24.52
CA ARG A 113 5.01 21.86 25.19
C ARG A 113 5.37 23.32 24.94
N VAL A 114 6.66 23.67 25.02
CA VAL A 114 7.14 25.02 24.74
C VAL A 114 6.91 25.41 23.29
N ALA A 115 7.21 24.50 22.35
CA ALA A 115 6.95 24.70 20.92
C ALA A 115 5.44 24.88 20.64
N PHE A 116 4.59 24.08 21.29
CA PHE A 116 3.13 24.19 21.16
C PHE A 116 2.60 25.52 21.72
N LEU A 117 3.10 25.98 22.87
CA LEU A 117 2.72 27.28 23.43
C LEU A 117 3.14 28.44 22.52
N LYS A 118 4.35 28.37 21.93
CA LYS A 118 4.84 29.35 20.96
C LYS A 118 3.98 29.36 19.69
N LEU A 119 3.63 28.19 19.17
CA LEU A 119 2.75 28.05 18.01
C LEU A 119 1.33 28.58 18.31
N LYS A 120 0.78 28.26 19.48
CA LYS A 120 -0.52 28.77 19.93
C LYS A 120 -0.54 30.29 20.01
N ALA A 121 0.53 30.90 20.54
CA ALA A 121 0.68 32.36 20.58
C ALA A 121 0.75 32.96 19.16
N GLN A 122 1.46 32.29 18.24
CA GLN A 122 1.62 32.75 16.86
C GLN A 122 0.30 32.67 16.07
N ILE A 123 -0.46 31.59 16.22
CA ILE A 123 -1.77 31.42 15.59
C ILE A 123 -2.79 32.39 16.20
N SER A 124 -2.77 32.56 17.53
CA SER A 124 -3.65 33.51 18.22
C SER A 124 -3.34 34.97 17.87
N GLY A 125 -2.09 35.30 17.52
CA GLY A 125 -1.68 36.64 17.08
C GLY A 125 -1.96 36.92 15.60
N MET A 126 -2.10 35.90 14.76
CA MET A 126 -2.34 36.06 13.31
C MET A 126 -3.81 36.30 12.95
N SER A 127 -4.74 36.10 13.89
CA SER A 127 -6.18 36.31 13.69
C SER A 127 -6.62 37.78 13.70
N GLY A 128 -5.69 38.73 13.55
CA GLY A 128 -5.95 40.16 13.67
C GLY A 128 -5.14 41.08 12.76
N ALA A 129 -4.55 40.58 11.66
CA ALA A 129 -3.78 41.41 10.73
C ALA A 129 -4.10 41.07 9.26
N VAL A 130 -5.39 41.13 8.90
CA VAL A 130 -5.79 41.47 7.52
C VAL A 130 -6.37 42.89 7.57
N ALA A 131 -5.49 43.86 7.77
CA ALA A 131 -5.80 45.24 7.42
C ALA A 131 -5.76 45.33 5.89
N VAL A 132 -6.92 45.56 5.31
CA VAL A 132 -7.09 45.85 3.89
C VAL A 132 -6.33 47.14 3.56
N GLU A 133 -5.14 47.03 2.97
CA GLU A 133 -4.50 48.15 2.29
C GLU A 133 -4.77 47.99 0.79
N SER A 134 -6.00 48.31 0.40
CA SER A 134 -6.33 48.57 -1.01
C SER A 134 -5.77 49.93 -1.39
N GLY A 135 -4.53 49.96 -1.87
CA GLY A 135 -4.02 51.05 -2.67
C GLY A 135 -4.64 50.98 -4.07
N SER A 136 -5.43 51.99 -4.43
CA SER A 136 -5.77 52.28 -5.83
C SER A 136 -5.26 53.68 -6.15
N VAL A 137 -4.21 53.70 -6.98
CA VAL A 137 -3.65 54.89 -7.63
C VAL A 137 -4.21 54.93 -9.06
N PHE A 138 -4.46 56.15 -9.52
CA PHE A 138 -5.08 56.62 -10.78
C PHE A 138 -6.60 56.77 -10.78
#